data_AF-A0A964AA54-F1
#
_entry.id   AF-A0A964AA54-F1
#
_cell.length_a   1.000
_cell.length_b   1.000
_cell.length_c   1.000
_cell.angle_alpha   90.00
_cell.angle_beta   90.00
_cell.angle_gamma   90.00
#
_symmetry.space_group_name_H-M   'P 1'
#
loop_
_entity.id
_entity.type
_entity.pdbx_description
1 polymer ?
#
loop_
_entity_poly.entity_id
_entity_poly.type
_entity_poly.pdbx_seq_one_letter_code
_entity_poly.pdbx_strand_id
1 'polypeptide(L)'
;MALIASCCSAALAAGCEDDPEQQRVVATFQDTTSALASEDWARLWELSAPEARATVTRLTHDLQAALLLVDSVYPPEARDEARRALGAELLEGVELDAPDAGPKLLSRLLSGSTVDARDGATDGRNASSVTIDGQHAVLHTSAGEEYAFVQTEEGWRSQLLGDLLGDDMRVAMLRESAAAVRAAEDARQSAWKASRDPHTPQGAYNLARAAASEVPPDAKTLYALLDAPARQALSKAMETARSAQKLVQRRTTRRQRKAGYEEQGLTIYVDVDSDRALYLAWAATPGFVSPLTTTSPPKSLDGDPSGGEVTILTEGGERVPMVADPQGFWHLAGAATGIETALVAPASRAYEALSAP
;
A
#
# COMPACT_ATOMS: atom_id res chain seq x y z
N MET A 1 42.96 -22.67 -64.65
CA MET A 1 42.43 -21.86 -63.53
C MET A 1 41.06 -21.36 -63.93
N ALA A 2 40.02 -21.91 -63.30
CA ALA A 2 38.65 -21.39 -63.29
C ALA A 2 37.95 -21.99 -62.05
N LEU A 3 37.35 -21.11 -61.24
CA LEU A 3 36.46 -21.39 -60.10
C LEU A 3 35.12 -21.95 -60.58
N ILE A 4 34.57 -22.96 -59.89
CA ILE A 4 33.11 -23.13 -59.70
C ILE A 4 32.87 -23.69 -58.28
N ALA A 5 32.14 -22.92 -57.48
CA ALA A 5 31.46 -23.32 -56.26
C ALA A 5 30.12 -24.00 -56.58
N SER A 6 29.70 -24.99 -55.79
CA SER A 6 28.30 -25.45 -55.62
C SER A 6 28.32 -26.60 -54.60
N CYS A 7 27.93 -26.40 -53.33
CA CYS A 7 26.58 -26.30 -52.76
C CYS A 7 25.99 -27.65 -52.31
N CYS A 8 25.33 -27.54 -51.14
CA CYS A 8 24.25 -28.36 -50.60
C CYS A 8 24.59 -29.67 -49.90
N SER A 9 24.83 -29.53 -48.59
CA SER A 9 24.31 -30.43 -47.57
C SER A 9 22.78 -30.51 -47.70
N ALA A 10 22.27 -31.63 -48.19
CA ALA A 10 20.87 -32.01 -48.12
C ALA A 10 20.81 -33.40 -47.47
N ALA A 11 20.69 -33.43 -46.14
CA ALA A 11 20.27 -34.61 -45.40
C ALA A 11 18.81 -34.38 -45.00
N LEU A 12 17.96 -35.06 -45.77
CA LEU A 12 16.50 -35.07 -45.78
C LEU A 12 15.84 -35.17 -44.40
N ALA A 13 14.99 -34.19 -44.10
CA ALA A 13 13.90 -34.28 -43.12
C ALA A 13 12.60 -34.59 -43.90
N ALA A 14 12.33 -35.88 -44.10
CA ALA A 14 11.13 -36.35 -44.81
C ALA A 14 9.89 -36.14 -43.92
N GLY A 15 9.24 -34.99 -44.03
CA GLY A 15 7.97 -34.71 -43.33
C GLY A 15 7.37 -33.32 -43.57
N CYS A 16 8.19 -32.29 -43.81
CA CYS A 16 7.74 -30.89 -43.93
C CYS A 16 8.05 -30.22 -45.29
N GLU A 17 8.45 -30.99 -46.30
CA GLU A 17 9.09 -30.42 -47.51
C GLU A 17 8.16 -29.63 -48.46
N ASP A 18 6.84 -29.77 -48.38
CA ASP A 18 5.92 -29.17 -49.39
C ASP A 18 5.02 -28.02 -48.89
N ASP A 19 4.95 -27.73 -47.59
CA ASP A 19 4.07 -26.68 -47.05
C ASP A 19 4.86 -25.41 -46.62
N PRO A 20 4.66 -24.25 -47.29
CA PRO A 20 5.37 -23.01 -46.99
C PRO A 20 5.02 -22.40 -45.62
N GLU A 21 3.90 -22.76 -44.99
CA GLU A 21 3.60 -22.38 -43.60
C GLU A 21 4.45 -23.22 -42.62
N GLN A 22 4.50 -24.53 -42.81
CA GLN A 22 5.30 -25.44 -41.96
C GLN A 22 6.80 -25.09 -42.03
N GLN A 23 7.31 -24.76 -43.21
CA GLN A 23 8.70 -24.31 -43.37
C GLN A 23 9.01 -23.03 -42.56
N ARG A 24 8.06 -22.10 -42.44
CA ARG A 24 8.23 -20.88 -41.62
C ARG A 24 8.25 -21.18 -40.13
N VAL A 25 7.46 -22.14 -39.66
CA VAL A 25 7.52 -22.61 -38.27
C VAL A 25 8.86 -23.27 -37.97
N VAL A 26 9.34 -24.17 -38.85
CA VAL A 26 10.66 -24.82 -38.70
C VAL A 26 11.79 -23.79 -38.69
N ALA A 27 11.76 -22.78 -39.58
CA ALA A 27 12.73 -21.70 -39.58
C ALA A 27 12.70 -20.89 -38.26
N THR A 28 11.51 -20.58 -37.75
CA THR A 28 11.35 -19.87 -36.46
C THR A 28 11.90 -20.69 -35.29
N PHE A 29 11.70 -22.01 -35.29
CA PHE A 29 12.29 -22.92 -34.31
C PHE A 29 13.82 -22.92 -34.37
N GLN A 30 14.40 -23.01 -35.57
CA GLN A 30 15.85 -22.97 -35.76
C GLN A 30 16.44 -21.63 -35.32
N ASP A 31 15.79 -20.52 -35.64
CA ASP A 31 16.18 -19.18 -35.20
C ASP A 31 16.11 -19.05 -33.66
N THR A 32 15.05 -19.57 -33.04
CA THR A 32 14.85 -19.49 -31.58
C THR A 32 15.90 -20.31 -30.84
N THR A 33 16.14 -21.55 -31.28
CA THR A 33 17.15 -22.44 -30.68
C THR A 33 18.56 -21.93 -30.91
N SER A 34 18.83 -21.31 -32.07
CA SER A 34 20.12 -20.67 -32.35
C SER A 34 20.34 -19.45 -31.45
N ALA A 35 19.34 -18.57 -31.31
CA ALA A 35 19.42 -17.41 -30.42
C ALA A 35 19.65 -17.82 -28.96
N LEU A 36 18.98 -18.88 -28.49
CA LEU A 36 19.20 -19.43 -27.15
C LEU A 36 20.62 -19.99 -27.00
N ALA A 37 21.10 -20.77 -27.98
CA ALA A 37 22.44 -21.39 -27.93
C ALA A 37 23.58 -20.37 -28.04
N SER A 38 23.35 -19.23 -28.70
CA SER A 38 24.32 -18.13 -28.81
C SER A 38 24.15 -17.05 -27.75
N GLU A 39 23.25 -17.24 -26.79
CA GLU A 39 22.90 -16.22 -25.78
C GLU A 39 22.52 -14.86 -26.39
N ASP A 40 21.89 -14.87 -27.57
CA ASP A 40 21.35 -13.67 -28.22
C ASP A 40 19.95 -13.35 -27.64
N TRP A 41 19.95 -12.76 -26.45
CA TRP A 41 18.74 -12.45 -25.69
C TRP A 41 17.84 -11.44 -26.39
N ALA A 42 18.39 -10.55 -27.20
CA ALA A 42 17.62 -9.59 -27.99
C ALA A 42 16.85 -10.33 -29.09
N ARG A 43 17.53 -11.22 -29.83
CA ARG A 43 16.88 -12.04 -30.85
C ARG A 43 15.86 -13.01 -30.25
N LEU A 44 16.20 -13.65 -29.12
CA LEU A 44 15.28 -14.54 -28.41
C LEU A 44 14.01 -13.79 -27.96
N TRP A 45 14.16 -12.56 -27.47
CA TRP A 45 13.03 -11.70 -27.10
C TRP A 45 12.10 -11.40 -28.29
N GLU A 46 12.66 -11.04 -29.45
CA GLU A 46 11.89 -10.78 -30.68
C GLU A 46 11.14 -12.02 -31.18
N LEU A 47 11.74 -13.20 -31.06
CA LEU A 47 11.17 -14.48 -31.50
C LEU A 47 10.15 -15.05 -30.53
N SER A 48 10.14 -14.59 -29.28
CA SER A 48 9.25 -15.10 -28.23
C SER A 48 7.81 -14.63 -28.41
N ALA A 49 6.85 -15.45 -27.98
CA ALA A 49 5.43 -15.10 -27.97
C ALA A 49 5.14 -13.85 -27.11
N PRO A 50 4.16 -13.00 -27.49
CA PRO A 50 3.80 -11.81 -26.72
C PRO A 50 3.50 -12.08 -25.24
N GLU A 51 2.88 -13.21 -24.92
CA GLU A 51 2.53 -13.63 -23.56
C GLU A 51 3.77 -13.91 -22.70
N ALA A 52 4.81 -14.51 -23.29
CA ALA A 52 6.07 -14.76 -22.61
C ALA A 52 6.79 -13.42 -22.33
N ARG A 53 6.83 -12.51 -23.31
CA ARG A 53 7.37 -11.15 -23.13
C ARG A 53 6.62 -10.39 -22.03
N ALA A 54 5.28 -10.41 -22.05
CA ALA A 54 4.44 -9.78 -21.04
C ALA A 54 4.71 -10.35 -19.64
N THR A 55 5.00 -11.65 -19.54
CA THR A 55 5.33 -12.31 -18.28
C THR A 55 6.64 -11.82 -17.69
N VAL A 56 7.68 -11.65 -18.51
CA VAL A 56 8.97 -11.06 -18.08
C VAL A 56 8.78 -9.60 -17.68
N THR A 57 8.08 -8.81 -18.49
CA THR A 57 7.81 -7.40 -18.19
C THR A 57 7.07 -7.24 -16.87
N ARG A 58 6.03 -8.06 -16.63
CA ARG A 58 5.29 -8.05 -15.36
C ARG A 58 6.19 -8.43 -14.18
N LEU A 59 7.05 -9.43 -14.34
CA LEU A 59 8.02 -9.79 -13.30
C LEU A 59 8.94 -8.61 -12.96
N THR A 60 9.47 -7.90 -13.96
CA THR A 60 10.29 -6.70 -13.75
C THR A 60 9.54 -5.65 -12.94
N HIS A 61 8.31 -5.32 -13.36
CA HIS A 61 7.43 -4.36 -12.68
C HIS A 61 7.16 -4.79 -11.22
N ASP A 62 6.85 -6.07 -11.01
CA ASP A 62 6.53 -6.59 -9.68
C ASP A 62 7.73 -6.55 -8.73
N LEU A 63 8.91 -6.92 -9.20
CA LEU A 63 10.14 -6.89 -8.42
C LEU A 63 10.58 -5.46 -8.10
N GLN A 64 10.55 -4.55 -9.08
CA GLN A 64 10.87 -3.13 -8.83
C GLN A 64 9.91 -2.49 -7.83
N ALA A 65 8.60 -2.72 -7.98
CA ALA A 65 7.61 -2.25 -7.04
C ALA A 65 7.86 -2.80 -5.62
N ALA A 66 8.17 -4.09 -5.49
CA ALA A 66 8.51 -4.69 -4.20
C ALA A 66 9.80 -4.10 -3.59
N LEU A 67 10.82 -3.83 -4.41
CA LEU A 67 12.07 -3.21 -3.96
C LEU A 67 11.89 -1.81 -3.37
N LEU A 68 10.90 -1.05 -3.85
CA LEU A 68 10.54 0.26 -3.28
C LEU A 68 9.88 0.16 -1.90
N LEU A 69 9.31 -1.00 -1.56
CA LEU A 69 8.63 -1.25 -0.29
C LEU A 69 9.55 -1.83 0.79
N VAL A 70 10.76 -2.28 0.44
CA VAL A 70 11.65 -2.96 1.40
C VAL A 70 11.94 -2.11 2.63
N ASP A 71 12.17 -0.82 2.45
CA ASP A 71 12.54 0.07 3.57
C ASP A 71 11.37 0.31 4.54
N SER A 72 10.11 0.20 4.08
CA SER A 72 8.92 0.34 4.91
C SER A 72 8.54 -0.98 5.61
N VAL A 73 8.86 -2.11 5.01
CA VAL A 73 8.49 -3.45 5.50
C VAL A 73 9.55 -4.04 6.45
N TYR A 74 10.84 -3.87 6.14
CA TYR A 74 11.93 -4.54 6.85
C TYR A 74 12.73 -3.59 7.75
N PRO A 75 13.16 -4.07 8.94
CA PRO A 75 14.07 -3.32 9.79
C PRO A 75 15.45 -3.16 9.11
N PRO A 76 16.23 -2.11 9.42
CA PRO A 76 17.47 -1.76 8.73
C PRO A 76 18.42 -2.94 8.50
N GLU A 77 18.60 -3.80 9.50
CA GLU A 77 19.48 -4.97 9.48
C GLU A 77 19.06 -6.08 8.51
N ALA A 78 17.78 -6.13 8.09
CA ALA A 78 17.25 -7.15 7.18
C ALA A 78 17.06 -6.66 5.74
N ARG A 79 17.23 -5.35 5.48
CA ARG A 79 16.93 -4.75 4.17
C ARG A 79 17.81 -5.29 3.05
N ASP A 80 19.10 -5.46 3.29
CA ASP A 80 20.04 -5.94 2.26
C ASP A 80 19.76 -7.40 1.87
N GLU A 81 19.32 -8.23 2.82
CA GLU A 81 18.89 -9.60 2.54
C GLU A 81 17.58 -9.63 1.74
N ALA A 82 16.59 -8.82 2.14
CA ALA A 82 15.32 -8.72 1.41
C ALA A 82 15.51 -8.21 -0.03
N ARG A 83 16.38 -7.20 -0.24
CA ARG A 83 16.72 -6.70 -1.59
C ARG A 83 17.38 -7.78 -2.45
N ARG A 84 18.29 -8.57 -1.88
CA ARG A 84 18.90 -9.70 -2.58
C ARG A 84 17.90 -10.80 -2.92
N ALA A 85 17.00 -11.15 -2.00
CA ALA A 85 15.94 -12.13 -2.23
C ALA A 85 14.96 -11.69 -3.34
N LEU A 86 14.72 -10.39 -3.50
CA LEU A 86 13.96 -9.80 -4.61
C LEU A 86 14.77 -9.65 -5.90
N GLY A 87 16.02 -10.12 -5.94
CA GLY A 87 16.85 -10.02 -7.14
C GLY A 87 17.26 -8.59 -7.49
N ALA A 88 17.57 -7.73 -6.51
CA ALA A 88 18.06 -6.37 -6.77
C ALA A 88 19.23 -6.35 -7.77
N GLU A 89 20.14 -7.33 -7.68
CA GLU A 89 21.26 -7.50 -8.62
C GLU A 89 20.78 -7.83 -10.05
N LEU A 90 19.68 -8.59 -10.18
CA LEU A 90 19.07 -8.89 -11.48
C LEU A 90 18.51 -7.63 -12.16
N LEU A 91 18.12 -6.62 -11.37
CA LEU A 91 17.50 -5.39 -11.85
C LEU A 91 18.48 -4.21 -12.00
N GLU A 92 19.75 -4.36 -11.62
CA GLU A 92 20.74 -3.29 -11.66
C GLU A 92 20.93 -2.74 -13.09
N GLY A 93 20.58 -1.48 -13.37
CA GLY A 93 20.68 -0.93 -14.74
C GLY A 93 19.63 -1.46 -15.74
N VAL A 94 18.58 -2.13 -15.25
CA VAL A 94 17.35 -2.40 -16.00
C VAL A 94 16.39 -1.24 -15.74
N GLU A 95 16.25 -0.35 -16.72
CA GLU A 95 15.26 0.72 -16.67
C GLU A 95 13.87 0.19 -17.02
N LEU A 96 12.86 0.59 -16.25
CA LEU A 96 11.49 0.17 -16.49
C LEU A 96 11.01 0.69 -17.84
N ASP A 97 10.31 -0.18 -18.59
CA ASP A 97 9.75 0.12 -19.91
C ASP A 97 10.78 0.51 -21.00
N ALA A 98 12.09 0.39 -20.73
CA ALA A 98 13.11 0.50 -21.75
C ALA A 98 12.99 -0.65 -22.76
N PRO A 99 13.24 -0.42 -24.06
CA PRO A 99 13.06 -1.44 -25.10
C PRO A 99 13.99 -2.65 -24.91
N ASP A 100 15.11 -2.48 -24.20
CA ASP A 100 16.08 -3.53 -23.88
C ASP A 100 15.92 -4.14 -22.48
N ALA A 101 14.91 -3.71 -21.70
CA ALA A 101 14.69 -4.20 -20.34
C ALA A 101 14.40 -5.70 -20.28
N GLY A 102 13.53 -6.19 -21.18
CA GLY A 102 13.21 -7.61 -21.32
C GLY A 102 14.44 -8.46 -21.64
N PRO A 103 15.17 -8.18 -22.75
CA PRO A 103 16.42 -8.86 -23.08
C PRO A 103 17.46 -8.84 -21.95
N LYS A 104 17.65 -7.70 -21.26
CA LYS A 104 18.59 -7.58 -20.13
C LYS A 104 18.19 -8.44 -18.94
N LEU A 105 16.89 -8.52 -18.62
CA LEU A 105 16.43 -9.36 -17.52
C LEU A 105 16.56 -10.85 -17.89
N LEU A 106 16.21 -11.22 -19.13
CA LEU A 106 16.38 -12.59 -19.62
C LEU A 106 17.82 -13.06 -19.53
N SER A 107 18.76 -12.21 -19.97
CA SER A 107 20.17 -12.55 -19.87
C SER A 107 20.53 -12.90 -18.44
N ARG A 108 20.11 -12.12 -17.44
CA ARG A 108 20.47 -12.35 -16.04
C ARG A 108 19.76 -13.54 -15.41
N LEU A 109 18.50 -13.76 -15.75
CA LEU A 109 17.74 -14.92 -15.25
C LEU A 109 18.35 -16.23 -15.75
N LEU A 110 18.73 -16.26 -17.02
CA LEU A 110 19.15 -17.47 -17.73
C LEU A 110 20.68 -17.67 -17.79
N SER A 111 21.51 -16.63 -17.55
CA SER A 111 23.00 -16.70 -17.61
C SER A 111 23.66 -17.60 -16.55
N GLY A 112 22.88 -18.23 -15.66
CA GLY A 112 23.40 -19.15 -14.64
C GLY A 112 22.57 -20.41 -14.44
N SER A 113 21.44 -20.54 -15.14
CA SER A 113 20.89 -21.86 -15.41
C SER A 113 21.75 -22.36 -16.56
N THR A 114 22.52 -23.43 -16.36
CA THR A 114 22.92 -24.21 -17.51
C THR A 114 21.63 -24.51 -18.24
N VAL A 115 21.36 -23.80 -19.34
CA VAL A 115 20.73 -24.43 -20.48
C VAL A 115 21.78 -25.46 -20.88
N ASP A 116 21.84 -26.54 -20.09
CA ASP A 116 22.22 -27.85 -20.55
C ASP A 116 21.15 -28.13 -21.60
N ALA A 117 21.31 -27.51 -22.77
CA ALA A 117 21.18 -28.23 -24.00
C ALA A 117 22.08 -29.44 -23.80
N ARG A 118 21.53 -30.45 -23.11
CA ARG A 118 22.19 -31.69 -22.71
C ARG A 118 23.03 -32.07 -23.91
N ASP A 119 24.31 -32.35 -23.74
CA ASP A 119 25.22 -32.72 -24.83
C ASP A 119 24.73 -33.95 -25.67
N GLY A 120 23.55 -34.52 -25.40
CA GLY A 120 22.80 -35.42 -26.27
C GLY A 120 21.64 -34.81 -27.09
N ALA A 121 21.39 -33.50 -27.04
CA ALA A 121 20.25 -32.81 -27.67
C ALA A 121 20.57 -32.21 -29.06
N THR A 122 21.77 -32.41 -29.59
CA THR A 122 22.06 -32.07 -31.00
C THR A 122 21.23 -32.91 -31.96
N ASP A 123 20.79 -34.10 -31.55
CA ASP A 123 19.92 -34.99 -32.34
C ASP A 123 18.43 -34.57 -32.33
N GLY A 124 18.05 -33.65 -31.42
CA GLY A 124 16.69 -33.12 -31.26
C GLY A 124 16.38 -31.85 -32.05
N ARG A 125 17.35 -31.30 -32.82
CA ARG A 125 17.14 -30.06 -33.60
C ARG A 125 16.42 -30.28 -34.94
N ASN A 126 16.20 -31.53 -35.31
CA ASN A 126 15.52 -31.86 -36.56
C ASN A 126 14.01 -31.95 -36.30
N ALA A 127 13.26 -31.06 -36.95
CA ALA A 127 11.81 -31.14 -36.97
C ALA A 127 11.38 -32.43 -37.70
N SER A 128 10.54 -33.24 -37.04
CA SER A 128 9.94 -34.43 -37.67
C SER A 128 8.61 -34.12 -38.32
N SER A 129 7.80 -33.26 -37.70
CA SER A 129 6.50 -32.83 -38.20
C SER A 129 6.07 -31.50 -37.59
N VAL A 130 5.18 -30.79 -38.29
CA VAL A 130 4.54 -29.58 -37.80
C VAL A 130 3.03 -29.72 -37.99
N THR A 131 2.27 -29.50 -36.93
CA THR A 131 0.81 -29.45 -36.97
C THR A 131 0.38 -28.00 -36.81
N ILE A 132 -0.39 -27.47 -37.76
CA ILE A 132 -0.91 -26.10 -37.73
C ILE A 132 -2.42 -26.14 -37.55
N ASP A 133 -2.92 -25.43 -36.55
CA ASP A 133 -4.34 -25.24 -36.27
C ASP A 133 -4.64 -23.74 -36.11
N GLY A 134 -5.10 -23.11 -37.19
CA GLY A 134 -5.41 -21.69 -37.24
C GLY A 134 -4.18 -20.82 -36.94
N GLN A 135 -4.16 -20.18 -35.77
CA GLN A 135 -3.07 -19.31 -35.32
C GLN A 135 -2.07 -20.02 -34.40
N HIS A 136 -2.19 -21.34 -34.23
CA HIS A 136 -1.31 -22.13 -33.39
C HIS A 136 -0.57 -23.17 -34.22
N ALA A 137 0.68 -23.44 -33.86
CA ALA A 137 1.44 -24.54 -34.43
C ALA A 137 2.18 -25.30 -33.34
N VAL A 138 2.27 -26.61 -33.52
CA VAL A 138 3.07 -27.51 -32.67
C VAL A 138 4.09 -28.19 -33.57
N LEU A 139 5.37 -28.01 -33.26
CA LEU A 139 6.47 -28.69 -33.91
C LEU A 139 6.90 -29.87 -33.05
N HIS A 140 6.96 -31.05 -33.66
CA HIS A 140 7.52 -32.24 -33.03
C HIS A 140 8.95 -32.45 -33.55
N THR A 141 9.89 -32.75 -32.67
CA THR A 141 11.27 -33.09 -33.06
C THR A 141 11.44 -34.59 -33.22
N SER A 142 12.51 -35.01 -33.91
CA SER A 142 12.89 -36.42 -34.01
C SER A 142 13.18 -37.08 -32.65
N ALA A 143 13.44 -36.28 -31.60
CA ALA A 143 13.63 -36.74 -30.24
C ALA A 143 12.30 -36.91 -29.46
N GLY A 144 11.16 -36.54 -30.07
CA GLY A 144 9.84 -36.60 -29.44
C GLY A 144 9.50 -35.40 -28.56
N GLU A 145 10.25 -34.31 -28.67
CA GLU A 145 9.96 -33.05 -27.97
C GLU A 145 8.90 -32.25 -28.74
N GLU A 146 8.12 -31.44 -28.02
CA GLU A 146 7.08 -30.60 -28.59
C GLU A 146 7.38 -29.13 -28.31
N TYR A 147 7.30 -28.30 -29.34
CA TYR A 147 7.51 -26.86 -29.25
C TYR A 147 6.29 -26.13 -29.83
N ALA A 148 5.66 -25.30 -29.00
CA ALA A 148 4.48 -24.54 -29.39
C ALA A 148 4.85 -23.17 -29.99
N PHE A 149 4.05 -22.75 -30.97
CA PHE A 149 4.17 -21.47 -31.66
C PHE A 149 2.81 -20.81 -31.83
N VAL A 150 2.80 -19.48 -31.87
CA VAL A 150 1.63 -18.66 -32.15
C VAL A 150 1.90 -17.74 -33.34
N GLN A 151 0.92 -17.59 -34.22
CA GLN A 151 0.99 -16.69 -35.36
C GLN A 151 0.63 -15.28 -34.91
N THR A 152 1.51 -14.32 -35.20
CA THR A 152 1.32 -12.89 -34.92
C THR A 152 1.40 -12.08 -36.23
N GLU A 153 1.12 -10.77 -36.15
CA GLU A 153 1.29 -9.87 -37.31
C GLU A 153 2.73 -9.85 -37.85
N GLU A 154 3.70 -10.15 -36.98
CA GLU A 154 5.13 -10.19 -37.33
C GLU A 154 5.62 -11.61 -37.70
N GLY A 155 4.70 -12.57 -37.82
CA GLY A 155 4.98 -13.98 -38.12
C GLY A 155 4.86 -14.92 -36.92
N TRP A 156 5.35 -16.15 -37.08
CA TRP A 156 5.34 -17.16 -36.04
C TRP A 156 6.26 -16.74 -34.86
N ARG A 157 5.81 -17.01 -33.64
CA ARG A 157 6.52 -16.70 -32.39
C ARG A 157 6.54 -17.93 -31.49
N SER A 158 7.70 -18.21 -30.90
CA SER A 158 7.92 -19.39 -30.06
C SER A 158 7.38 -19.18 -28.64
N GLN A 159 6.72 -20.20 -28.09
CA GLN A 159 6.31 -20.23 -26.68
C GLN A 159 7.40 -20.74 -25.74
N LEU A 160 8.55 -21.19 -26.28
CA LEU A 160 9.65 -21.80 -25.51
C LEU A 160 10.08 -20.97 -24.30
N LEU A 161 10.18 -19.65 -24.44
CA LEU A 161 10.55 -18.80 -23.31
C LEU A 161 9.50 -18.84 -22.18
N GLY A 162 8.21 -18.92 -22.54
CA GLY A 162 7.13 -19.07 -21.57
C GLY A 162 7.27 -20.36 -20.78
N ASP A 163 7.57 -21.47 -21.46
CA ASP A 163 7.77 -22.79 -20.84
C ASP A 163 9.00 -22.76 -19.91
N LEU A 164 10.13 -22.24 -20.40
CA LEU A 164 11.36 -22.10 -19.61
C LEU A 164 11.14 -21.27 -18.33
N LEU A 165 10.43 -20.15 -18.42
CA LEU A 165 10.14 -19.29 -17.26
C LEU A 165 9.04 -19.85 -16.35
N GLY A 166 8.17 -20.71 -16.89
CA GLY A 166 7.12 -21.40 -16.13
C GLY A 166 7.69 -22.45 -15.20
N ASP A 167 8.68 -23.19 -15.67
CA ASP A 167 9.32 -24.29 -14.95
C ASP A 167 10.53 -23.84 -14.10
N ASP A 168 11.02 -22.61 -14.28
CA ASP A 168 12.16 -22.09 -13.53
C ASP A 168 11.80 -21.77 -12.07
N MET A 169 12.38 -22.55 -11.15
CA MET A 169 12.20 -22.38 -9.71
C MET A 169 12.67 -21.01 -9.19
N ARG A 170 13.69 -20.39 -9.80
CA ARG A 170 14.17 -19.05 -9.40
C ARG A 170 13.12 -18.00 -9.76
N VAL A 171 12.51 -18.09 -10.94
CA VAL A 171 11.41 -17.21 -11.35
C VAL A 171 10.22 -17.35 -10.41
N ALA A 172 9.87 -18.58 -10.02
CA ALA A 172 8.83 -18.83 -9.02
C ALA A 172 9.16 -18.16 -7.67
N MET A 173 10.37 -18.36 -7.13
CA MET A 173 10.80 -17.77 -5.86
C MET A 173 10.83 -16.23 -5.91
N LEU A 174 11.23 -15.62 -7.02
CA LEU A 174 11.20 -14.16 -7.19
C LEU A 174 9.78 -13.61 -7.14
N ARG A 175 8.82 -14.28 -7.81
CA ARG A 175 7.40 -13.90 -7.76
C ARG A 175 6.83 -14.03 -6.36
N GLU A 176 7.11 -15.14 -5.68
CA GLU A 176 6.68 -15.37 -4.29
C GLU A 176 7.26 -14.32 -3.35
N SER A 177 8.54 -13.98 -3.51
CA SER A 177 9.19 -12.94 -2.71
C SER A 177 8.55 -11.56 -2.93
N ALA A 178 8.30 -11.18 -4.19
CA ALA A 178 7.62 -9.92 -4.51
C ALA A 178 6.20 -9.86 -3.91
N ALA A 179 5.44 -10.95 -4.03
CA ALA A 179 4.10 -11.07 -3.45
C ALA A 179 4.13 -10.98 -1.92
N ALA A 180 5.11 -11.63 -1.27
CA ALA A 180 5.27 -11.60 0.18
C ALA A 180 5.55 -10.18 0.70
N VAL A 181 6.41 -9.41 0.02
CA VAL A 181 6.69 -8.02 0.41
C VAL A 181 5.45 -7.13 0.26
N ARG A 182 4.70 -7.28 -0.84
CA ARG A 182 3.42 -6.55 -1.01
C ARG A 182 2.42 -6.89 0.07
N ALA A 183 2.22 -8.18 0.35
CA ALA A 183 1.32 -8.63 1.41
C ALA A 183 1.74 -8.13 2.79
N ALA A 184 3.04 -8.07 3.06
CA ALA A 184 3.58 -7.53 4.31
C ALA A 184 3.34 -6.01 4.44
N GLU A 185 3.51 -5.24 3.36
CA GLU A 185 3.16 -3.81 3.35
C GLU A 185 1.66 -3.60 3.55
N ASP A 186 0.80 -4.36 2.87
CA ASP A 186 -0.66 -4.28 3.04
C ASP A 186 -1.08 -4.62 4.47
N ALA A 187 -0.47 -5.64 5.07
CA ALA A 187 -0.69 -6.01 6.47
C ALA A 187 -0.23 -4.90 7.42
N ARG A 188 0.93 -4.30 7.16
CA ARG A 188 1.47 -3.17 7.94
C ARG A 188 0.56 -1.95 7.86
N GLN A 189 0.10 -1.58 6.66
CA GLN A 189 -0.83 -0.47 6.44
C GLN A 189 -2.18 -0.74 7.12
N SER A 190 -2.67 -1.97 7.05
CA SER A 190 -3.91 -2.38 7.74
C SER A 190 -3.77 -2.30 9.25
N ALA A 191 -2.65 -2.80 9.80
CA ALA A 191 -2.34 -2.71 11.22
C ALA A 191 -2.18 -1.25 11.67
N TRP A 192 -1.52 -0.42 10.87
CA TRP A 192 -1.44 1.02 11.10
C TRP A 192 -2.82 1.67 11.10
N LYS A 193 -3.69 1.39 10.13
CA LYS A 193 -5.07 1.94 10.11
C LYS A 193 -5.95 1.44 11.24
N ALA A 194 -5.65 0.28 11.83
CA ALA A 194 -6.43 -0.33 12.90
C ALA A 194 -5.87 -0.11 14.31
N SER A 195 -4.60 0.31 14.43
CA SER A 195 -3.92 0.49 15.71
C SER A 195 -4.72 1.43 16.63
N ARG A 196 -4.69 1.14 17.93
CA ARG A 196 -5.32 1.93 18.99
C ARG A 196 -4.32 2.27 20.09
N ASP A 197 -3.03 2.29 19.75
CA ASP A 197 -1.98 2.66 20.69
C ASP A 197 -1.97 4.18 20.91
N PRO A 198 -2.33 4.69 22.11
CA PRO A 198 -2.39 6.13 22.35
C PRO A 198 -1.00 6.80 22.37
N HIS A 199 0.09 6.03 22.36
CA HIS A 199 1.46 6.55 22.20
C HIS A 199 1.85 6.85 20.75
N THR A 200 0.95 6.55 19.81
CA THR A 200 1.09 6.94 18.41
C THR A 200 -0.02 7.93 18.02
N PRO A 201 0.25 8.92 17.15
CA PRO A 201 -0.78 9.90 16.79
C PRO A 201 -1.98 9.24 16.10
N GLN A 202 -1.71 8.30 15.20
CA GLN A 202 -2.74 7.52 14.52
C GLN A 202 -3.55 6.66 15.50
N GLY A 203 -2.91 6.02 16.48
CA GLY A 203 -3.59 5.14 17.43
C GLY A 203 -4.49 5.92 18.38
N ALA A 204 -4.03 7.08 18.87
CA ALA A 204 -4.85 8.02 19.62
C ALA A 204 -6.05 8.54 18.79
N TYR A 205 -5.83 8.90 17.51
CA TYR A 205 -6.91 9.29 16.61
C TYR A 205 -7.95 8.17 16.42
N ASN A 206 -7.50 6.94 16.23
CA ASN A 206 -8.39 5.79 16.08
C ASN A 206 -9.17 5.47 17.37
N LEU A 207 -8.57 5.67 18.55
CA LEU A 207 -9.28 5.61 19.83
C LEU A 207 -10.37 6.67 19.91
N ALA A 208 -10.04 7.93 19.58
CA ALA A 208 -11.02 9.02 19.54
C ALA A 208 -12.16 8.72 18.56
N ARG A 209 -11.83 8.22 17.35
CA ARG A 209 -12.82 7.85 16.34
C ARG A 209 -13.78 6.77 16.85
N ALA A 210 -13.23 5.71 17.45
CA ALA A 210 -14.03 4.62 18.00
C ALA A 210 -14.98 5.16 19.09
N ALA A 211 -14.45 5.94 20.03
CA ALA A 211 -15.23 6.54 21.10
C ALA A 211 -16.33 7.49 20.58
N ALA A 212 -16.04 8.29 19.56
CA ALA A 212 -17.01 9.21 18.95
C ALA A 212 -18.12 8.49 18.16
N SER A 213 -17.87 7.28 17.67
CA SER A 213 -18.82 6.48 16.90
C SER A 213 -19.78 5.64 17.77
N GLU A 214 -19.58 5.59 19.08
CA GLU A 214 -20.50 4.95 20.01
C GLU A 214 -21.81 5.73 20.19
N VAL A 215 -22.89 5.05 20.58
CA VAL A 215 -24.21 5.66 20.81
C VAL A 215 -24.72 5.27 22.19
N PRO A 216 -24.65 6.17 23.21
CA PRO A 216 -24.04 7.51 23.16
C PRO A 216 -22.49 7.46 23.05
N PRO A 217 -21.82 8.55 22.62
CA PRO A 217 -20.37 8.60 22.53
C PRO A 217 -19.67 8.30 23.86
N ASP A 218 -18.52 7.62 23.82
CA ASP A 218 -17.69 7.40 25.01
C ASP A 218 -16.93 8.70 25.37
N ALA A 219 -17.64 9.55 26.11
CA ALA A 219 -17.12 10.82 26.59
C ALA A 219 -15.93 10.67 27.54
N LYS A 220 -15.74 9.52 28.20
CA LYS A 220 -14.58 9.31 29.09
C LYS A 220 -13.31 9.19 28.28
N THR A 221 -13.35 8.42 27.20
CA THR A 221 -12.21 8.26 26.28
C THR A 221 -11.93 9.57 25.55
N LEU A 222 -12.97 10.25 25.04
CA LEU A 222 -12.79 11.54 24.36
C LEU A 222 -12.18 12.61 25.28
N TYR A 223 -12.60 12.69 26.56
CA TYR A 223 -11.99 13.58 27.54
C TYR A 223 -10.50 13.27 27.78
N ALA A 224 -10.15 11.98 27.89
CA ALA A 224 -8.78 11.55 28.12
C ALA A 224 -7.82 11.94 26.97
N LEU A 225 -8.35 12.14 25.77
CA LEU A 225 -7.63 12.54 24.56
C LEU A 225 -7.68 14.05 24.31
N LEU A 226 -8.22 14.87 25.22
CA LEU A 226 -8.16 16.32 25.10
C LEU A 226 -6.76 16.84 25.44
N ASP A 227 -6.26 17.76 24.61
CA ASP A 227 -5.05 18.52 24.87
C ASP A 227 -5.16 19.41 26.13
N ALA A 228 -4.01 19.92 26.59
CA ALA A 228 -3.96 20.77 27.78
C ALA A 228 -4.79 22.06 27.64
N PRO A 229 -4.75 22.81 26.51
CA PRO A 229 -5.62 23.96 26.29
C PRO A 229 -7.12 23.66 26.44
N ALA A 230 -7.61 22.53 25.90
CA ALA A 230 -8.99 22.13 26.03
C ALA A 230 -9.38 21.84 27.49
N ARG A 231 -8.52 21.16 28.25
CA ARG A 231 -8.73 20.93 29.69
C ARG A 231 -8.70 22.21 30.51
N GLN A 232 -7.83 23.16 30.14
CA GLN A 232 -7.80 24.47 30.77
C GLN A 232 -9.10 25.26 30.52
N ALA A 233 -9.67 25.17 29.31
CA ALA A 233 -10.96 25.79 29.00
C ALA A 233 -12.11 25.22 29.85
N LEU A 234 -12.13 23.90 30.10
CA LEU A 234 -13.09 23.27 31.03
C LEU A 234 -12.93 23.80 32.46
N SER A 235 -11.69 23.86 32.95
CA SER A 235 -11.38 24.38 34.28
C SER A 235 -11.85 25.84 34.44
N LYS A 236 -11.56 26.68 33.44
CA LYS A 236 -12.01 28.07 33.37
C LYS A 236 -13.53 28.19 33.37
N ALA A 237 -14.24 27.34 32.63
CA ALA A 237 -15.70 27.32 32.62
C ALA A 237 -16.27 27.05 34.02
N MET A 238 -15.69 26.09 34.74
CA MET A 238 -16.10 25.78 36.12
C MET A 238 -15.84 26.94 37.08
N GLU A 239 -14.67 27.57 37.02
CA GLU A 239 -14.32 28.70 37.87
C GLU A 239 -15.27 29.88 37.69
N THR A 240 -15.57 30.22 36.43
CA THR A 240 -16.52 31.27 36.07
C THR A 240 -17.93 30.92 36.54
N ALA A 241 -18.39 29.69 36.30
CA ALA A 241 -19.72 29.23 36.72
C ALA A 241 -19.87 29.24 38.24
N ARG A 242 -18.84 28.81 39.00
CA ARG A 242 -18.83 28.87 40.47
C ARG A 242 -18.94 30.31 40.99
N SER A 243 -18.32 31.26 40.29
CA SER A 243 -18.44 32.68 40.63
C SER A 243 -19.86 33.20 40.39
N ALA A 244 -20.48 32.84 39.26
CA ALA A 244 -21.88 33.18 38.97
C ALA A 244 -22.85 32.54 39.98
N GLN A 245 -22.67 31.26 40.31
CA GLN A 245 -23.48 30.55 41.29
C GLN A 245 -23.44 31.21 42.68
N LYS A 246 -22.27 31.70 43.12
CA LYS A 246 -22.16 32.46 44.38
C LYS A 246 -23.03 33.73 44.37
N LEU A 247 -23.16 34.40 43.23
CA LEU A 247 -24.02 35.58 43.10
C LEU A 247 -25.50 35.19 43.18
N VAL A 248 -25.93 34.12 42.50
CA VAL A 248 -27.29 33.57 42.64
C VAL A 248 -27.58 33.24 44.10
N GLN A 249 -26.65 32.57 44.79
CA GLN A 249 -26.82 32.18 46.19
C GLN A 249 -26.93 33.36 47.16
N ARG A 250 -26.33 34.51 46.83
CA ARG A 250 -26.45 35.76 47.61
C ARG A 250 -27.77 36.47 47.34
N ARG A 251 -28.27 36.41 46.11
CA ARG A 251 -29.50 37.10 45.67
C ARG A 251 -30.78 36.31 45.91
N THR A 252 -30.69 35.00 46.12
CA THR A 252 -31.85 34.10 46.23
C THR A 252 -31.84 33.27 47.51
N THR A 253 -33.03 32.90 47.99
CA THR A 253 -33.16 31.97 49.12
C THR A 253 -32.80 30.55 48.70
N ARG A 254 -32.46 29.68 49.67
CA ARG A 254 -32.13 28.27 49.39
C ARG A 254 -33.19 27.55 48.56
N ARG A 255 -34.48 27.86 48.78
CA ARG A 255 -35.61 27.27 48.04
C ARG A 255 -35.69 27.73 46.57
N GLN A 256 -35.13 28.90 46.24
CA GLN A 256 -35.18 29.51 44.91
C GLN A 256 -33.91 29.27 44.09
N ARG A 257 -32.81 28.80 44.68
CA ARG A 257 -31.52 28.63 44.00
C ARG A 257 -31.59 27.77 42.74
N LYS A 258 -32.37 26.67 42.77
CA LYS A 258 -32.53 25.80 41.60
C LYS A 258 -33.10 26.58 40.40
N ALA A 259 -34.18 27.32 40.61
CA ALA A 259 -34.78 28.17 39.59
C ALA A 259 -33.81 29.28 39.13
N GLY A 260 -33.07 29.89 40.07
CA GLY A 260 -32.07 30.89 39.74
C GLY A 260 -30.90 30.35 38.92
N TYR A 261 -30.48 29.09 39.12
CA TYR A 261 -29.48 28.47 38.26
C TYR A 261 -30.04 28.14 36.88
N GLU A 262 -31.28 27.66 36.81
CA GLU A 262 -31.97 27.35 35.55
C GLU A 262 -32.16 28.60 34.69
N GLU A 263 -32.64 29.70 35.27
CA GLU A 263 -32.81 31.01 34.61
C GLU A 263 -31.50 31.53 34.00
N GLN A 264 -30.37 31.24 34.65
CA GLN A 264 -29.05 31.70 34.23
C GLN A 264 -28.29 30.66 33.37
N GLY A 265 -28.92 29.53 33.03
CA GLY A 265 -28.28 28.45 32.27
C GLY A 265 -27.10 27.78 32.98
N LEU A 266 -27.07 27.83 34.32
CA LEU A 266 -25.98 27.30 35.15
C LEU A 266 -26.20 25.86 35.62
N THR A 267 -27.32 25.23 35.23
CA THR A 267 -27.74 23.90 35.73
C THR A 267 -26.67 22.83 35.57
N ILE A 268 -25.96 22.81 34.42
CA ILE A 268 -24.93 21.81 34.14
C ILE A 268 -23.72 21.88 35.09
N TYR A 269 -23.51 23.02 35.76
CA TYR A 269 -22.38 23.27 36.65
C TYR A 269 -22.68 22.98 38.13
N VAL A 270 -23.93 22.67 38.49
CA VAL A 270 -24.36 22.64 39.91
C VAL A 270 -23.77 21.45 40.67
N ASP A 271 -23.64 20.30 40.01
CA ASP A 271 -23.24 19.04 40.64
C ASP A 271 -21.88 18.50 40.15
N VAL A 272 -21.14 19.29 39.36
CA VAL A 272 -19.83 18.88 38.82
C VAL A 272 -18.69 19.39 39.69
N ASP A 273 -17.83 18.47 40.13
CA ASP A 273 -16.72 18.73 41.06
C ASP A 273 -15.36 18.82 40.36
N SER A 274 -15.27 18.30 39.13
CA SER A 274 -14.06 18.20 38.31
C SER A 274 -14.36 18.59 36.85
N ASP A 275 -13.31 18.96 36.13
CA ASP A 275 -13.33 19.24 34.69
C ASP A 275 -13.80 18.02 33.88
N ARG A 276 -13.38 16.82 34.29
CA ARG A 276 -13.90 15.55 33.78
C ARG A 276 -15.41 15.43 33.99
N ALA A 277 -15.91 15.68 35.20
CA ALA A 277 -17.35 15.60 35.48
C ALA A 277 -18.14 16.62 34.65
N LEU A 278 -17.61 17.83 34.47
CA LEU A 278 -18.21 18.84 33.59
C LEU A 278 -18.28 18.35 32.15
N TYR A 279 -17.19 17.79 31.61
CA TYR A 279 -17.17 17.27 30.25
C TYR A 279 -18.18 16.14 30.04
N LEU A 280 -18.25 15.18 30.98
CA LEU A 280 -19.21 14.08 30.92
C LEU A 280 -20.66 14.57 30.98
N ALA A 281 -20.94 15.56 31.83
CA ALA A 281 -22.26 16.19 31.90
C ALA A 281 -22.60 16.89 30.57
N TRP A 282 -21.64 17.62 29.98
CA TRP A 282 -21.81 18.30 28.69
C TRP A 282 -22.03 17.34 27.54
N ALA A 283 -21.28 16.23 27.49
CA ALA A 283 -21.45 15.20 26.47
C ALA A 283 -22.83 14.54 26.49
N ALA A 284 -23.52 14.55 27.64
CA ALA A 284 -24.89 14.06 27.78
C ALA A 284 -25.97 15.08 27.39
N THR A 285 -25.61 16.34 27.09
CA THR A 285 -26.58 17.39 26.74
C THR A 285 -26.90 17.44 25.25
N PRO A 286 -28.15 17.79 24.87
CA PRO A 286 -28.46 18.18 23.50
C PRO A 286 -27.61 19.38 23.08
N GLY A 287 -26.84 19.23 21.99
CA GLY A 287 -25.90 20.27 21.53
C GLY A 287 -24.45 20.07 21.96
N PHE A 288 -24.09 18.89 22.49
CA PHE A 288 -22.70 18.49 22.62
C PHE A 288 -21.97 18.59 21.27
N VAL A 289 -20.82 19.25 21.27
CA VAL A 289 -19.92 19.32 20.11
C VAL A 289 -18.72 18.44 20.41
N SER A 290 -18.61 17.34 19.69
CA SER A 290 -17.47 16.43 19.79
C SER A 290 -16.16 17.19 19.52
N PRO A 291 -15.08 16.92 20.27
CA PRO A 291 -13.75 17.45 19.95
C PRO A 291 -13.20 16.88 18.63
N LEU A 292 -13.76 15.76 18.17
CA LEU A 292 -13.43 15.15 16.88
C LEU A 292 -14.44 15.60 15.82
N THR A 293 -13.96 16.33 14.81
CA THR A 293 -14.79 16.88 13.73
C THR A 293 -15.10 15.88 12.62
N THR A 294 -14.41 14.74 12.56
CA THR A 294 -14.57 13.70 11.54
C THR A 294 -14.26 12.31 12.07
N THR A 295 -14.97 11.30 11.56
CA THR A 295 -14.73 9.88 11.85
C THR A 295 -14.20 9.13 10.63
N SER A 296 -13.67 9.82 9.62
CA SER A 296 -13.05 9.19 8.44
C SER A 296 -11.80 8.36 8.84
N PRO A 297 -11.46 7.27 8.12
CA PRO A 297 -10.21 6.54 8.39
C PRO A 297 -8.95 7.41 8.18
N PRO A 298 -7.85 7.18 8.92
CA PRO A 298 -6.59 7.87 8.66
C PRO A 298 -5.99 7.38 7.34
N LYS A 299 -5.44 8.31 6.57
CA LYS A 299 -4.75 8.06 5.30
C LYS A 299 -3.24 8.20 5.48
N SER A 300 -2.79 9.26 6.13
CA SER A 300 -1.37 9.54 6.34
C SER A 300 -1.16 10.52 7.50
N LEU A 301 0.11 10.70 7.87
CA LEU A 301 0.55 11.75 8.79
C LEU A 301 1.21 12.88 7.99
N ASP A 302 0.95 14.11 8.42
CA ASP A 302 1.61 15.32 7.95
C ASP A 302 2.36 15.94 9.14
N GLY A 303 3.69 16.01 9.05
CA GLY A 303 4.59 16.37 10.15
C GLY A 303 5.42 15.20 10.71
N ASP A 304 6.47 15.53 11.46
CA ASP A 304 7.33 14.55 12.14
C ASP A 304 6.79 14.28 13.56
N PRO A 305 6.37 13.04 13.89
CA PRO A 305 5.93 12.68 15.25
C PRO A 305 6.95 13.00 16.35
N SER A 306 8.25 13.05 16.04
CA SER A 306 9.29 13.40 17.01
C SER A 306 9.21 14.86 17.47
N GLY A 307 8.60 15.74 16.67
CA GLY A 307 8.40 17.16 16.99
C GLY A 307 7.27 17.43 17.98
N GLY A 308 6.49 16.41 18.35
CA GLY A 308 5.39 16.52 19.32
C GLY A 308 4.10 17.12 18.75
N GLU A 309 4.07 17.53 17.49
CA GLU A 309 2.88 18.04 16.80
C GLU A 309 2.79 17.42 15.40
N VAL A 310 1.62 16.89 15.05
CA VAL A 310 1.35 16.35 13.71
C VAL A 310 -0.08 16.63 13.29
N THR A 311 -0.37 16.45 12.01
CA THR A 311 -1.72 16.43 11.48
C THR A 311 -2.04 15.06 10.90
N ILE A 312 -3.13 14.45 11.32
CA ILE A 312 -3.69 13.27 10.66
C ILE A 312 -4.45 13.76 9.42
N LEU A 313 -4.06 13.25 8.25
CA LEU A 313 -4.84 13.39 7.03
C LEU A 313 -5.76 12.18 6.93
N THR A 314 -7.06 12.42 6.82
CA THR A 314 -8.06 11.35 6.69
C THR A 314 -8.34 11.02 5.22
N GLU A 315 -9.01 9.89 4.97
CA GLU A 315 -9.47 9.52 3.63
C GLU A 315 -10.53 10.48 3.08
N GLY A 316 -11.29 11.14 3.96
CA GLY A 316 -12.26 12.20 3.59
C GLY A 316 -11.62 13.57 3.30
N GLY A 317 -10.30 13.69 3.43
CA GLY A 317 -9.55 14.92 3.15
C GLY A 317 -9.53 15.93 4.31
N GLU A 318 -10.07 15.56 5.47
CA GLU A 318 -9.99 16.37 6.68
C GLU A 318 -8.60 16.32 7.31
N ARG A 319 -8.31 17.37 8.09
CA ARG A 319 -7.04 17.57 8.79
C ARG A 319 -7.32 17.60 10.28
N VAL A 320 -6.82 16.61 11.02
CA VAL A 320 -7.01 16.52 12.47
C VAL A 320 -5.68 16.77 13.17
N PRO A 321 -5.50 17.94 13.80
CA PRO A 321 -4.26 18.25 14.49
C PRO A 321 -4.15 17.44 15.79
N MET A 322 -2.95 16.94 16.05
CA MET A 322 -2.62 16.12 17.21
C MET A 322 -1.37 16.68 17.89
N VAL A 323 -1.32 16.59 19.22
CA VAL A 323 -0.18 17.03 20.03
C VAL A 323 0.19 15.95 21.05
N ALA A 324 1.48 15.70 21.24
CA ALA A 324 1.99 14.78 22.24
C ALA A 324 2.19 15.49 23.59
N ASP A 325 1.87 14.80 24.68
CA ASP A 325 2.25 15.23 26.02
C ASP A 325 3.67 14.77 26.42
N PRO A 326 4.24 15.27 27.53
CA PRO A 326 5.56 14.86 28.00
C PRO A 326 5.71 13.37 28.34
N GLN A 327 4.60 12.66 28.51
CA GLN A 327 4.52 11.22 28.76
C GLN A 327 4.43 10.41 27.46
N GLY A 328 4.39 11.09 26.31
CA GLY A 328 4.32 10.49 24.98
C GLY A 328 2.93 10.03 24.57
N PHE A 329 1.87 10.46 25.25
CA PHE A 329 0.49 10.22 24.80
C PHE A 329 0.07 11.32 23.83
N TRP A 330 -0.63 10.93 22.76
CA TRP A 330 -1.15 11.86 21.76
C TRP A 330 -2.58 12.29 22.06
N HIS A 331 -2.86 13.57 21.88
CA HIS A 331 -4.12 14.23 22.18
C HIS A 331 -4.66 14.99 20.96
N LEU A 332 -5.99 15.14 20.89
CA LEU A 332 -6.68 15.97 19.93
C LEU A 332 -6.39 17.45 20.24
N ALA A 333 -5.81 18.16 19.27
CA ALA A 333 -5.52 19.57 19.40
C ALA A 333 -6.68 20.44 18.89
N GLY A 334 -6.78 21.67 19.41
CA GLY A 334 -7.69 22.69 18.86
C GLY A 334 -9.15 22.61 19.31
N ALA A 335 -9.48 21.72 20.25
CA ALA A 335 -10.84 21.64 20.82
C ALA A 335 -11.18 22.81 21.77
N ALA A 336 -10.17 23.54 22.26
CA ALA A 336 -10.33 24.60 23.26
C ALA A 336 -11.36 25.67 22.85
N THR A 337 -11.31 26.19 21.62
CA THR A 337 -12.22 27.22 21.13
C THR A 337 -13.69 26.78 21.15
N GLY A 338 -13.94 25.52 20.80
CA GLY A 338 -15.29 24.93 20.86
C GLY A 338 -15.81 24.86 22.31
N ILE A 339 -14.95 24.43 23.23
CA ILE A 339 -15.26 24.37 24.67
C ILE A 339 -15.51 25.76 25.24
N GLU A 340 -14.67 26.75 24.91
CA GLU A 340 -14.84 28.12 25.38
C GLU A 340 -16.17 28.72 24.92
N THR A 341 -16.53 28.48 23.66
CA THR A 341 -17.79 28.96 23.08
C THR A 341 -19.01 28.31 23.75
N ALA A 342 -18.94 27.00 23.97
CA ALA A 342 -20.06 26.22 24.49
C ALA A 342 -20.26 26.38 26.01
N LEU A 343 -19.18 26.53 26.78
CA LEU A 343 -19.24 26.48 28.24
C LEU A 343 -18.78 27.77 28.93
N VAL A 344 -17.64 28.33 28.52
CA VAL A 344 -17.09 29.54 29.18
C VAL A 344 -17.97 30.76 28.89
N ALA A 345 -18.30 31.01 27.62
CA ALA A 345 -19.05 32.20 27.23
C ALA A 345 -20.45 32.31 27.89
N PRO A 346 -21.27 31.24 27.98
CA PRO A 346 -22.52 31.28 28.73
C PRO A 346 -22.32 31.58 30.22
N ALA A 347 -21.33 30.94 30.87
CA ALA A 347 -21.05 31.18 32.27
C ALA A 347 -20.62 32.63 32.55
N SER A 348 -19.81 33.22 31.65
CA SER A 348 -19.41 34.64 31.75
C SER A 348 -20.60 35.58 31.62
N ARG A 349 -21.50 35.35 30.65
CA ARG A 349 -22.72 36.17 30.48
C ARG A 349 -23.61 36.11 31.72
N ALA A 350 -23.78 34.93 32.32
CA ALA A 350 -24.52 34.78 33.57
C ALA A 350 -23.85 35.57 34.71
N TYR A 351 -22.53 35.47 34.85
CA TYR A 351 -21.78 36.24 35.84
C TYR A 351 -21.95 37.75 35.67
N GLU A 352 -21.84 38.26 34.44
CA GLU A 352 -21.99 39.69 34.13
C GLU A 352 -23.40 40.20 34.44
N ALA A 353 -24.44 39.48 33.99
CA ALA A 353 -25.84 39.81 34.27
C ALA A 353 -26.14 39.83 35.77
N LEU A 354 -25.55 38.90 36.53
CA LEU A 354 -25.67 38.83 37.99
C LEU A 354 -24.75 39.80 38.74
N SER A 355 -23.80 40.45 38.07
CA SER A 355 -22.90 41.44 38.68
C SER A 355 -23.40 42.87 38.47
N ALA A 356 -24.27 43.08 37.49
CA ALA A 356 -24.94 44.36 37.29
C ALA A 356 -25.74 44.76 38.56
N PRO A 357 -25.68 46.05 38.95
CA PRO A 357 -26.22 46.56 40.21
C PRO A 357 -27.74 46.42 40.34
#